data_AF-A0A6J5GXY6-F1
#
_entry.id   AF-A0A6J5GXY6-F1
#
_cell.length_a   1.000
_cell.length_b   1.000
_cell.length_c   1.000
_cell.angle_alpha   90.00
_cell.angle_beta   90.00
_cell.angle_gamma   90.00
#
_symmetry.space_group_name_H-M   'P 1'
#
loop_
_entity.id
_entity.type
_entity.pdbx_description
1 polymer ?
#
loop_
_entity_poly.entity_id
_entity_poly.type
_entity_poly.pdbx_seq_one_letter_code
_entity_poly.pdbx_strand_id
1 'polypeptide(L)'
;MSTSSARTPLTKFAQKRVTAAQDQLKKRMHRASKASSSDYSSYHDVRKAGKKVRYLIEFFEPVLKKKQRQSLKNLKQLQKRFGALNDVVASRDLLDAHRASLPDGVDAKAALRALKKKQIRRIKAASKLL
;
A
#
# COMPACT_ATOMS: atom_id res chain seq x y z
N MET A 1 0.22 -39.64 29.09
CA MET A 1 0.97 -38.36 29.18
C MET A 1 0.25 -37.32 28.34
N SER A 2 -0.31 -36.30 28.97
CA SER A 2 -1.17 -35.29 28.36
C SER A 2 -0.37 -34.08 27.85
N THR A 3 -0.22 -33.95 26.55
CA THR A 3 0.26 -32.69 25.93
C THR A 3 -0.92 -31.94 25.33
N SER A 4 -1.67 -31.23 26.18
CA SER A 4 -2.65 -30.23 25.76
C SER A 4 -1.90 -28.99 25.25
N SER A 5 -1.36 -29.07 24.04
CA SER A 5 -0.98 -27.86 23.31
C SER A 5 -2.29 -27.19 22.93
N ALA A 6 -2.57 -26.01 23.48
CA ALA A 6 -3.71 -25.19 23.10
C ALA A 6 -3.57 -24.79 21.62
N ARG A 7 -3.93 -25.71 20.72
CA ARG A 7 -4.04 -25.49 19.28
C ARG A 7 -5.11 -24.42 19.11
N THR A 8 -4.68 -23.15 19.01
CA THR A 8 -5.59 -22.07 18.64
C THR A 8 -6.27 -22.52 17.36
N PRO A 9 -7.61 -22.69 17.34
CA PRO A 9 -8.30 -23.08 16.11
C PRO A 9 -7.84 -22.15 14.98
N LEU A 10 -7.49 -22.71 13.82
CA LEU A 10 -6.92 -21.97 12.68
C LEU A 10 -7.72 -20.69 12.37
N THR A 11 -9.03 -20.75 12.53
CA THR A 11 -9.96 -19.61 12.46
C THR A 11 -9.62 -18.47 13.42
N LYS A 12 -9.36 -18.76 14.72
CA LYS A 12 -8.98 -17.75 15.72
C LYS A 12 -7.61 -17.15 15.39
N PHE A 13 -6.66 -17.97 14.92
CA PHE A 13 -5.35 -17.48 14.48
C PHE A 13 -5.48 -16.54 13.27
N ALA A 14 -6.19 -16.97 12.22
CA ALA A 14 -6.45 -16.18 11.02
C ALA A 14 -7.09 -14.83 11.35
N GLN A 15 -8.13 -14.83 12.19
CA GLN A 15 -8.80 -13.60 12.65
C GLN A 15 -7.83 -12.66 13.36
N LYS A 16 -7.05 -13.16 14.33
CA LYS A 16 -6.05 -12.34 15.03
C LYS A 16 -5.02 -11.73 14.08
N ARG A 17 -4.54 -12.49 13.09
CA ARG A 17 -3.56 -12.01 12.09
C ARG A 17 -4.14 -10.93 11.18
N VAL A 18 -5.37 -11.11 10.70
CA VAL A 18 -6.06 -10.10 9.86
C VAL A 18 -6.31 -8.82 10.66
N THR A 19 -6.83 -8.92 11.89
CA THR A 19 -7.08 -7.75 12.75
C THR A 19 -5.80 -6.98 13.04
N ALA A 20 -4.72 -7.67 13.44
CA ALA A 20 -3.44 -7.03 13.69
C ALA A 20 -2.89 -6.30 12.45
N ALA A 21 -3.05 -6.89 11.26
CA ALA A 21 -2.65 -6.23 10.01
C ALA A 21 -3.52 -5.02 9.68
N GLN A 22 -4.83 -5.09 9.92
CA GLN A 22 -5.75 -3.96 9.74
C GLN A 22 -5.41 -2.80 10.69
N ASP A 23 -5.07 -3.08 11.94
CA ASP A 23 -4.68 -2.04 12.89
C ASP A 23 -3.33 -1.42 12.53
N GLN A 24 -2.39 -2.24 12.05
CA GLN A 24 -1.13 -1.72 11.52
C GLN A 24 -1.34 -0.82 10.29
N LEU A 25 -2.30 -1.15 9.42
CA LEU A 25 -2.69 -0.32 8.29
C LEU A 25 -3.27 1.01 8.78
N LYS A 26 -4.22 1.01 9.72
CA LYS A 26 -4.80 2.23 10.30
C LYS A 26 -3.72 3.15 10.90
N LYS A 27 -2.77 2.59 11.67
CA LYS A 27 -1.65 3.35 12.25
C LYS A 27 -0.80 4.04 11.17
N ARG A 28 -0.51 3.34 10.08
CA ARG A 28 0.25 3.90 8.94
C ARG A 28 -0.55 4.95 8.19
N MET A 29 -1.86 4.75 8.02
CA MET A 29 -2.75 5.72 7.41
C MET A 29 -2.80 7.02 8.23
N HIS A 30 -2.93 6.91 9.54
CA HIS A 30 -2.91 8.06 10.45
C HIS A 30 -1.57 8.81 10.45
N ARG A 31 -0.44 8.09 10.32
CA ARG A 31 0.86 8.74 10.15
C ARG A 31 0.94 9.48 8.82
N ALA A 32 0.51 8.84 7.73
CA ALA A 32 0.54 9.43 6.39
C ALA A 32 -0.42 10.62 6.22
N SER A 33 -1.53 10.68 6.97
CA SER A 33 -2.44 11.85 6.94
C SER A 33 -1.84 13.09 7.60
N LYS A 34 -0.93 12.90 8.56
CA LYS A 34 -0.15 13.98 9.20
C LYS A 34 1.12 14.33 8.45
N ALA A 35 1.53 13.50 7.50
CA ALA A 35 2.77 13.68 6.76
C ALA A 35 2.60 14.74 5.65
N SER A 36 3.65 15.54 5.45
CA SER A 36 3.72 16.42 4.28
C SER A 36 3.61 15.61 2.98
N SER A 37 3.06 16.23 1.94
CA SER A 37 3.08 15.67 0.58
C SER A 37 4.48 15.37 0.03
N SER A 38 5.55 15.88 0.67
CA SER A 38 6.93 15.53 0.35
C SER A 38 7.39 14.19 0.96
N ASP A 39 6.74 13.71 2.03
CA ASP A 39 7.08 12.46 2.71
C ASP A 39 6.39 11.26 2.03
N TYR A 40 6.93 10.87 0.88
CA TYR A 40 6.47 9.70 0.14
C TYR A 40 6.62 8.38 0.92
N SER A 41 7.59 8.29 1.84
CA SER A 41 7.85 7.06 2.61
C SER A 41 6.62 6.62 3.40
N SER A 42 5.92 7.58 4.02
CA SER A 42 4.67 7.33 4.74
C SER A 42 3.56 6.71 3.85
N TYR A 43 3.40 7.19 2.61
CA TYR A 43 2.44 6.65 1.65
C TYR A 43 2.86 5.25 1.15
N HIS A 44 4.15 5.04 0.93
CA HIS A 44 4.69 3.73 0.57
C HIS A 44 4.44 2.69 1.68
N ASP A 45 4.53 3.11 2.94
CA ASP A 45 4.22 2.26 4.09
C ASP A 45 2.74 1.85 4.16
N VAL A 46 1.82 2.77 3.85
CA VAL A 46 0.38 2.46 3.73
C VAL A 46 0.16 1.41 2.64
N ARG A 47 0.82 1.56 1.48
CA ARG A 47 0.74 0.57 0.39
C ARG A 47 1.20 -0.82 0.84
N LYS A 48 2.36 -0.93 1.51
CA LYS A 48 2.90 -2.20 2.02
C LYS A 48 1.92 -2.86 3.00
N ALA A 49 1.39 -2.10 3.96
CA ALA A 49 0.42 -2.62 4.91
C ALA A 49 -0.91 -3.03 4.24
N GLY A 50 -1.37 -2.26 3.25
CA GLY A 50 -2.55 -2.58 2.48
C GLY A 50 -2.41 -3.89 1.69
N LYS A 51 -1.23 -4.15 1.10
CA LYS A 51 -0.93 -5.46 0.48
C LYS A 51 -0.97 -6.59 1.50
N LYS A 52 -0.35 -6.39 2.67
CA LYS A 52 -0.33 -7.39 3.75
C LYS A 52 -1.74 -7.78 4.20
N VAL A 53 -2.64 -6.82 4.40
CA VAL A 53 -4.04 -7.12 4.76
C VAL A 53 -4.71 -7.95 3.67
N ARG A 54 -4.51 -7.60 2.39
CA ARG A 54 -5.14 -8.32 1.26
C ARG A 54 -4.66 -9.76 1.21
N TYR A 55 -3.33 -9.96 1.24
CA TYR A 55 -2.75 -11.29 1.19
C TYR A 55 -3.17 -12.16 2.37
N LEU A 56 -3.32 -11.60 3.56
CA LEU A 56 -3.82 -12.36 4.71
C LEU A 56 -5.30 -12.76 4.54
N ILE A 57 -6.13 -11.87 3.98
CA ILE A 57 -7.54 -12.21 3.73
C ILE A 57 -7.67 -13.25 2.62
N GLU A 58 -6.91 -13.14 1.54
CA GLU A 58 -6.87 -14.11 0.44
C GLU A 58 -6.36 -15.47 0.92
N PHE A 59 -5.25 -15.48 1.67
CA PHE A 59 -4.65 -16.71 2.19
C PHE A 59 -5.57 -17.46 3.17
N PHE A 60 -6.26 -16.74 4.05
CA PHE A 60 -7.18 -17.33 5.03
C PHE A 60 -8.64 -17.34 4.57
N GLU A 61 -8.93 -17.05 3.31
CA GLU A 61 -10.30 -16.96 2.78
C GLU A 61 -11.21 -18.15 3.16
N PRO A 62 -10.74 -19.43 3.09
CA PRO A 62 -11.56 -20.59 3.42
C PRO A 62 -12.01 -20.65 4.89
N VAL A 63 -11.27 -20.01 5.80
CA VAL A 63 -11.51 -20.09 7.26
C VAL A 63 -11.99 -18.77 7.87
N LEU A 64 -12.05 -17.69 7.07
CA LEU A 64 -12.54 -16.38 7.49
C LEU A 64 -14.06 -16.25 7.31
N LYS A 65 -14.74 -15.61 8.26
CA LYS A 65 -16.17 -15.29 8.12
C LYS A 65 -16.35 -14.15 7.10
N LYS A 66 -17.56 -14.03 6.56
CA LYS A 66 -17.93 -13.01 5.57
C LYS A 66 -17.58 -11.57 6.01
N LYS A 67 -17.75 -11.25 7.30
CA LYS A 67 -17.43 -9.94 7.88
C LYS A 67 -15.96 -9.53 7.62
N GLN A 68 -15.01 -10.44 7.76
CA GLN A 68 -13.59 -10.15 7.54
C GLN A 68 -13.30 -9.90 6.06
N ARG A 69 -13.98 -10.64 5.17
CA ARG A 69 -13.86 -10.50 3.71
C ARG A 69 -14.49 -9.21 3.17
N GLN A 70 -15.48 -8.65 3.87
CA GLN A 70 -16.17 -7.41 3.47
C GLN A 70 -15.20 -6.21 3.30
N SER A 71 -14.09 -6.21 4.03
CA SER A 71 -13.07 -5.15 3.96
C SER A 71 -12.26 -5.14 2.64
N LEU A 72 -12.34 -6.20 1.82
CA LEU A 72 -11.59 -6.31 0.56
C LEU A 72 -11.93 -5.22 -0.46
N LYS A 73 -13.20 -4.79 -0.54
CA LYS A 73 -13.61 -3.77 -1.52
C LYS A 73 -12.89 -2.45 -1.25
N ASN A 74 -12.93 -1.98 -0.01
CA ASN A 74 -12.26 -0.74 0.41
C ASN A 74 -10.74 -0.88 0.26
N LEU A 75 -10.20 -2.06 0.55
CA LEU A 75 -8.78 -2.33 0.40
C LEU A 75 -8.31 -2.30 -1.06
N LYS A 76 -9.12 -2.81 -2.00
CA LYS A 76 -8.84 -2.71 -3.45
C LYS A 76 -8.83 -1.25 -3.91
N GLN A 77 -9.75 -0.42 -3.42
CA GLN A 77 -9.77 1.01 -3.73
C GLN A 77 -8.52 1.72 -3.19
N LEU A 78 -8.14 1.44 -1.95
CA LEU A 78 -6.89 1.92 -1.35
C LEU A 78 -5.69 1.51 -2.22
N GLN A 79 -5.57 0.22 -2.53
CA GLN A 79 -4.49 -0.31 -3.35
C GLN A 79 -4.44 0.31 -4.75
N LYS A 80 -5.58 0.67 -5.37
CA LYS A 80 -5.59 1.36 -6.67
C LYS A 80 -4.97 2.76 -6.60
N ARG A 81 -5.29 3.54 -5.56
CA ARG A 81 -4.77 4.92 -5.41
C ARG A 81 -3.28 4.93 -5.05
N PHE A 82 -2.91 4.15 -4.04
CA PHE A 82 -1.51 3.96 -3.62
C PHE A 82 -0.69 3.18 -4.68
N GLY A 83 -1.41 2.37 -5.48
CA GLY A 83 -1.08 1.84 -6.80
C GLY A 83 -0.38 2.86 -7.69
N ALA A 84 -1.22 3.71 -8.26
CA ALA A 84 -0.84 4.72 -9.22
C ALA A 84 0.14 5.76 -8.67
N LEU A 85 0.15 6.02 -7.35
CA LEU A 85 1.15 6.90 -6.74
C LEU A 85 2.55 6.29 -6.84
N ASN A 86 2.71 5.02 -6.44
CA ASN A 86 3.98 4.32 -6.51
C ASN A 86 4.51 4.23 -7.94
N ASP A 87 3.64 3.95 -8.90
CA ASP A 87 4.06 3.79 -10.30
C ASP A 87 4.67 5.09 -10.85
N VAL A 88 4.09 6.24 -10.48
CA VAL A 88 4.62 7.56 -10.87
C VAL A 88 5.94 7.86 -10.19
N VAL A 89 6.09 7.53 -8.90
CA VAL A 89 7.35 7.72 -8.17
C VAL A 89 8.44 6.83 -8.76
N ALA A 90 8.18 5.54 -8.92
CA ALA A 90 9.12 4.61 -9.53
C ALA A 90 9.52 5.03 -10.96
N SER A 91 8.57 5.50 -11.77
CA SER A 91 8.86 6.01 -13.11
C SER A 91 9.76 7.24 -13.08
N ARG A 92 9.53 8.15 -12.12
CA ARG A 92 10.34 9.36 -11.95
C ARG A 92 11.76 9.00 -11.52
N ASP A 93 11.89 8.13 -10.54
CA ASP A 93 13.18 7.74 -9.98
C ASP A 93 14.00 6.94 -11.00
N LEU A 94 13.36 6.07 -11.79
CA LEU A 94 14.00 5.35 -12.90
C LEU A 94 14.49 6.33 -13.99
N LEU A 95 13.66 7.27 -14.42
CA LEU A 95 14.07 8.27 -15.40
C LEU A 95 15.20 9.17 -14.89
N ASP A 96 15.19 9.51 -13.61
CA ASP A 96 16.23 10.34 -13.00
C ASP A 96 17.57 9.58 -12.92
N ALA A 97 17.54 8.32 -12.49
CA ALA A 97 18.71 7.45 -12.37
C ALA A 97 19.38 7.14 -13.72
N HIS A 98 18.59 7.03 -14.79
CA HIS A 98 19.10 6.67 -16.12
C HIS A 98 19.20 7.85 -17.09
N ARG A 99 19.17 9.10 -16.58
CA ARG A 99 19.19 10.30 -17.43
C ARG A 99 20.39 10.34 -18.38
N ALA A 100 21.56 9.90 -17.93
CA ALA A 100 22.79 9.88 -18.73
C ALA A 100 22.79 8.82 -19.85
N SER A 101 21.87 7.85 -19.79
CA SER A 101 21.74 6.77 -20.78
C SER A 101 20.66 7.06 -21.83
N LEU A 102 20.05 8.26 -21.80
CA LEU A 102 19.02 8.64 -22.75
C LEU A 102 19.66 9.06 -24.08
N PRO A 103 19.02 8.73 -25.23
CA PRO A 103 19.46 9.21 -26.53
C PRO A 103 19.48 10.75 -26.61
N ASP A 104 20.34 11.27 -27.47
CA ASP A 104 20.39 12.69 -27.77
C ASP A 104 19.05 13.19 -28.34
N GLY A 105 18.67 14.42 -27.96
CA GLY A 105 17.39 15.03 -28.34
C GLY A 105 16.19 14.66 -27.46
N VAL A 106 16.33 13.74 -26.49
CA VAL A 106 15.26 13.42 -25.54
C VAL A 106 15.18 14.46 -24.41
N ASP A 107 14.08 15.21 -24.31
CA ASP A 107 13.85 16.15 -23.20
C ASP A 107 13.41 15.43 -21.91
N ALA A 108 14.39 14.86 -21.20
CA ALA A 108 14.21 14.27 -19.89
C ALA A 108 13.65 15.26 -18.86
N LYS A 109 13.98 16.56 -18.99
CA LYS A 109 13.52 17.60 -18.03
C LYS A 109 12.01 17.79 -18.15
N ALA A 110 11.45 17.83 -19.36
CA ALA A 110 10.00 17.91 -19.56
C ALA A 110 9.27 16.70 -18.98
N ALA A 111 9.78 15.49 -19.23
CA ALA A 111 9.20 14.26 -18.70
C ALA A 111 9.22 14.24 -17.15
N LEU A 112 10.34 14.62 -16.52
CA LEU A 112 10.45 14.71 -15.06
C LEU A 112 9.50 15.77 -14.47
N ARG A 113 9.34 16.93 -15.11
CA ARG A 113 8.34 17.93 -14.71
C ARG A 113 6.92 17.38 -14.78
N ALA A 114 6.58 16.65 -15.84
CA ALA A 114 5.27 16.02 -16.00
C ALA A 114 5.02 14.95 -14.93
N LEU A 115 6.01 14.10 -14.64
CA LEU A 115 5.95 13.08 -13.59
C LEU A 115 5.80 13.71 -12.20
N LYS A 116 6.52 14.81 -11.90
CA LYS A 116 6.37 15.56 -10.64
C LYS A 116 4.95 16.12 -10.49
N LYS A 117 4.37 16.72 -11.54
CA LYS A 117 2.97 17.19 -11.53
C LYS A 117 1.99 16.03 -11.30
N LYS A 118 2.21 14.89 -11.97
CA LYS A 118 1.38 13.68 -11.82
C LYS A 118 1.48 13.11 -10.40
N GLN A 119 2.68 13.10 -9.81
CA GLN A 119 2.91 12.65 -8.44
C GLN A 119 2.07 13.47 -7.45
N ILE A 120 2.13 14.81 -7.53
CA ILE A 120 1.35 15.69 -6.65
C ILE A 120 -0.16 15.38 -6.75
N ARG A 121 -0.68 15.19 -7.98
CA ARG A 121 -2.09 14.81 -8.19
C ARG A 121 -2.42 13.45 -7.55
N ARG A 122 -1.52 12.47 -7.66
CA ARG A 122 -1.71 11.14 -7.06
C ARG A 122 -1.61 11.16 -5.54
N ILE A 123 -0.74 11.99 -4.97
CA ILE A 123 -0.68 12.21 -3.52
C ILE A 123 -2.01 12.76 -3.04
N LYS A 124 -2.49 13.88 -3.61
CA LYS A 124 -3.82 14.44 -3.25
C LYS A 124 -4.95 13.40 -3.34
N ALA A 125 -4.94 12.56 -4.38
CA ALA A 125 -5.95 11.50 -4.53
C ALA A 125 -5.80 10.36 -3.51
N ALA A 126 -4.58 10.05 -3.06
CA ALA A 126 -4.31 9.04 -2.05
C ALA A 126 -4.62 9.56 -0.64
N SER A 127 -4.29 10.82 -0.33
CA SER A 127 -4.56 11.46 0.96
C SER A 127 -6.06 11.53 1.27
N LYS A 128 -6.93 11.62 0.26
CA LYS A 128 -8.40 11.56 0.43
C LYS A 128 -8.93 10.22 0.97
N LEU A 129 -8.10 9.18 1.00
CA LEU A 129 -8.46 7.86 1.54
C LEU A 129 -7.86 7.62 2.93
N LEU A 130 -7.09 8.56 3.45
CA LEU A 130 -6.45 8.51 4.77
C LEU A 130 -7.33 9.19 5.81
#